data_AF-A0A075KJX8-F1
#
_entry.id   AF-A0A075KJX8-F1
#
_cell.length_a   1.000
_cell.length_b   1.000
_cell.length_c   1.000
_cell.angle_alpha   90.00
_cell.angle_beta   90.00
_cell.angle_gamma   90.00
#
_symmetry.space_group_name_H-M   'P 1'
#
loop_
_entity.id
_entity.type
_entity.pdbx_description
1 polymer ?
#
loop_
_entity_poly.entity_id
_entity_poly.type
_entity_poly.pdbx_seq_one_letter_code
_entity_poly.pdbx_strand_id
1 'polypeptide(L)'
;MVSFLEKVNKVSNFIKEVWEKKKPLLSTVLLVTLTSIVYIYPFGSYFRFTLAIVLLTTFLLFFEQLPIVSGTVITGLVILIFRTTIDFLSGANSYTGAILTNLPALAYYISFGSLFYLLSVRDRTDNILELILLLSMTDIISNVVELLFRSELIPAKFALILPSIIVVAVVRAILATIGYYVLKQYQSFILANEQAERYIEQTLMVAKLKSELFYLEKSSQDIEDVMEKAYLLYTQLNSQKQEIHQAQPLLADQALGVAREIHEVKKDYYRVKTGIENILKTTSKAQEIKLSDILYIIEQNTIRYLNVINKKISVTYEQTEDFITDRHYTLVSILDNLLINSIEACGDNGMIRVTETTSKDEVFFCVEDNGTGIDQEEFDLIFNPGYSTKFSPRTGKISTGLGLAHVKDYIELFGGTIRVESNPGICTRFFIALPRSSIIVEGNDMNK
;
A
#
# COMPACT_ATOMS: atom_id res chain seq x y z
N MET A 1 34.07 -0.63 27.83
CA MET A 1 32.58 -0.65 27.86
C MET A 1 31.98 -0.50 26.47
N VAL A 2 32.37 0.52 25.69
CA VAL A 2 31.90 0.75 24.30
C VAL A 2 32.19 -0.43 23.36
N SER A 3 33.42 -0.97 23.36
CA SER A 3 33.82 -2.15 22.56
C SER A 3 33.07 -3.45 22.90
N PHE A 4 32.56 -3.59 24.12
CA PHE A 4 31.76 -4.75 24.54
C PHE A 4 30.31 -4.61 24.07
N LEU A 5 29.73 -3.42 24.20
CA LEU A 5 28.38 -3.10 23.70
C LEU A 5 28.31 -3.20 22.16
N GLU A 6 29.36 -2.81 21.44
CA GLU A 6 29.47 -3.00 19.99
C GLU A 6 29.48 -4.48 19.59
N LYS A 7 30.22 -5.32 20.31
CA LYS A 7 30.22 -6.78 20.08
C LYS A 7 28.87 -7.41 20.39
N VAL A 8 28.20 -7.00 21.47
CA VAL A 8 26.86 -7.48 21.84
C VAL A 8 25.83 -7.07 20.79
N ASN A 9 25.87 -5.83 20.30
CA ASN A 9 24.98 -5.37 19.23
C ASN A 9 25.26 -6.08 17.90
N LYS A 10 26.52 -6.38 17.59
CA LYS A 10 26.90 -7.13 16.38
C LYS A 10 26.42 -8.58 16.44
N VAL A 11 26.51 -9.22 17.62
CA VAL A 11 25.96 -10.56 17.87
C VAL A 11 24.43 -10.55 17.85
N SER A 12 23.79 -9.55 18.47
CA SER A 12 22.33 -9.37 18.46
C SER A 12 21.78 -9.17 17.04
N ASN A 13 22.43 -8.31 16.25
CA ASN A 13 22.06 -8.09 14.85
C ASN A 13 22.31 -9.33 13.99
N PHE A 14 23.41 -10.05 14.22
CA PHE A 14 23.68 -11.33 13.56
C PHE A 14 22.63 -12.39 13.92
N ILE A 15 22.25 -12.50 15.20
CA ILE A 15 21.19 -13.41 15.65
C ILE A 15 19.84 -13.03 15.04
N LYS A 16 19.52 -11.73 14.98
CA LYS A 16 18.28 -11.23 14.38
C LYS A 16 18.24 -11.48 12.86
N GLU A 17 19.36 -11.31 12.17
CA GLU A 17 19.49 -11.59 10.74
C GLU A 17 19.41 -13.09 10.43
N VAL A 18 20.06 -13.93 11.23
CA VAL A 18 19.96 -15.40 11.14
C VAL A 18 18.54 -15.85 11.48
N TRP A 19 17.91 -15.25 12.49
CA TRP A 19 16.52 -15.52 12.85
C TRP A 19 15.60 -15.17 11.70
N GLU A 20 15.63 -13.95 11.17
CA GLU A 20 14.79 -13.55 10.03
C GLU A 20 15.01 -14.45 8.79
N LYS A 21 16.27 -14.81 8.47
CA LYS A 21 16.60 -15.72 7.36
C LYS A 21 16.15 -17.17 7.58
N LYS A 22 16.10 -17.65 8.83
CA LYS A 22 15.75 -19.05 9.16
C LYS A 22 14.34 -19.21 9.75
N LYS A 23 13.64 -18.11 10.03
CA LYS A 23 12.29 -18.06 10.61
C LYS A 23 11.29 -18.89 9.82
N PRO A 24 11.24 -18.88 8.47
CA PRO A 24 10.32 -19.73 7.72
C PRO A 24 10.59 -21.22 7.89
N LEU A 25 11.87 -21.61 7.98
CA LEU A 25 12.27 -23.00 8.18
C LEU A 25 11.94 -23.46 9.61
N LEU A 26 12.27 -22.65 10.62
CA LEU A 26 11.98 -22.96 12.02
C LEU A 26 10.47 -23.06 12.29
N SER A 27 9.67 -22.12 11.77
CA SER A 27 8.21 -22.16 11.91
C SER A 27 7.59 -23.35 11.19
N THR A 28 8.07 -23.66 9.98
CA THR A 28 7.67 -24.85 9.21
C THR A 28 7.96 -26.13 10.00
N VAL A 29 9.20 -26.32 10.45
CA VAL A 29 9.61 -27.50 11.21
C VAL A 29 8.76 -27.65 12.48
N LEU A 30 8.52 -26.57 13.21
CA LEU A 30 7.70 -26.58 14.43
C LEU A 30 6.26 -27.01 14.14
N LEU A 31 5.59 -26.35 13.18
CA LEU A 31 4.18 -26.63 12.86
C LEU A 31 3.99 -28.05 12.31
N VAL A 32 4.88 -28.48 11.41
CA VAL A 32 4.88 -29.83 10.84
C VAL A 32 5.12 -30.88 11.94
N THR A 33 6.01 -30.61 12.90
CA THR A 33 6.29 -31.52 14.01
C THR A 33 5.08 -31.67 14.93
N LEU A 34 4.42 -30.57 15.31
CA LEU A 34 3.22 -30.59 16.16
C LEU A 34 2.07 -31.37 15.50
N THR A 35 1.87 -31.17 14.21
CA THR A 35 0.83 -31.87 13.43
C THR A 35 1.19 -33.33 13.13
N SER A 36 2.42 -33.76 13.42
CA SER A 36 2.83 -35.15 13.24
C SER A 36 2.19 -36.11 14.26
N ILE A 37 1.65 -35.61 15.38
CA ILE A 37 0.90 -36.41 16.36
C ILE A 37 -0.50 -36.76 15.85
N VAL A 38 -1.08 -35.89 15.01
CA VAL A 38 -2.43 -36.11 14.48
C VAL A 38 -2.33 -37.14 13.36
N TYR A 39 -2.73 -38.37 13.67
CA TYR A 39 -2.80 -39.44 12.68
C TYR A 39 -4.11 -40.22 12.71
N ILE A 40 -4.50 -40.74 11.54
CA ILE A 40 -5.65 -41.64 11.36
C ILE A 40 -5.22 -42.93 10.68
N TYR A 41 -6.00 -43.99 10.83
CA TYR A 41 -5.81 -45.28 10.15
C TYR A 41 -6.91 -45.47 9.12
N PRO A 42 -6.71 -45.05 7.87
CA PRO A 42 -7.74 -45.16 6.86
C PRO A 42 -8.01 -46.64 6.53
N PHE A 43 -9.29 -46.97 6.30
CA PHE A 43 -9.76 -48.28 5.84
C PHE A 43 -9.42 -49.48 6.74
N GLY A 44 -9.25 -49.25 8.05
CA GLY A 44 -8.89 -50.32 9.00
C GLY A 44 -7.48 -50.87 8.79
N SER A 45 -6.63 -50.17 8.02
CA SER A 45 -5.25 -50.56 7.79
C SER A 45 -4.35 -50.17 8.97
N TYR A 46 -3.19 -50.82 9.10
CA TYR A 46 -2.15 -50.42 10.06
C TYR A 46 -1.32 -49.21 9.60
N PHE A 47 -1.69 -48.59 8.48
CA PHE A 47 -0.94 -47.49 7.89
C PHE A 47 -1.30 -46.16 8.56
N ARG A 48 -0.34 -45.51 9.20
CA ARG A 48 -0.54 -44.21 9.87
C ARG A 48 -0.59 -43.08 8.85
N PHE A 49 -1.73 -42.43 8.71
CA PHE A 49 -1.89 -41.21 7.93
C PHE A 49 -1.59 -39.97 8.77
N THR A 50 -0.68 -39.08 8.37
CA THR A 50 -0.36 -37.85 9.12
C THR A 50 -0.64 -36.59 8.29
N LEU A 51 -1.13 -35.52 8.93
CA LEU A 51 -1.33 -34.22 8.27
C LEU A 51 0.00 -33.46 8.07
N ALA A 52 1.02 -33.83 8.84
CA ALA A 52 2.34 -33.21 8.82
C ALA A 52 2.95 -33.13 7.41
N ILE A 53 2.84 -34.20 6.62
CA ILE A 53 3.43 -34.20 5.27
C ILE A 53 2.66 -33.29 4.30
N VAL A 54 1.34 -33.17 4.45
CA VAL A 54 0.53 -32.24 3.64
C VAL A 54 1.00 -30.81 3.88
N LEU A 55 1.18 -30.44 5.15
CA LEU A 55 1.68 -29.12 5.53
C LEU A 55 3.12 -28.88 5.06
N LEU A 56 4.01 -29.87 5.26
CA LEU A 56 5.39 -29.78 4.79
C LEU A 56 5.45 -29.57 3.27
N THR A 57 4.68 -30.34 2.51
CA THR A 57 4.61 -30.25 1.06
C THR A 57 4.07 -28.89 0.62
N THR A 58 2.99 -28.43 1.26
CA THR A 58 2.39 -27.12 1.01
C THR A 58 3.42 -26.00 1.19
N PHE A 59 4.18 -26.03 2.29
CA PHE A 59 5.19 -25.03 2.59
C PHE A 59 6.43 -25.13 1.71
N LEU A 60 6.86 -26.33 1.31
CA LEU A 60 7.95 -26.51 0.34
C LEU A 60 7.60 -25.94 -1.04
N LEU A 61 6.31 -25.99 -1.43
CA LEU A 61 5.80 -25.37 -2.65
C LEU A 61 5.66 -23.84 -2.52
N PHE A 62 5.14 -23.37 -1.38
CA PHE A 62 4.85 -21.94 -1.17
C PHE A 62 6.09 -21.10 -0.86
N PHE A 63 6.98 -21.57 0.02
CA PHE A 63 8.17 -20.82 0.41
C PHE A 63 9.38 -21.26 -0.41
N GLU A 64 9.69 -20.51 -1.47
CA GLU A 64 10.85 -20.76 -2.35
C GLU A 64 12.19 -20.76 -1.59
N GLN A 65 12.29 -19.97 -0.52
CA GLN A 65 13.48 -19.84 0.31
C GLN A 65 13.77 -21.09 1.16
N LEU A 66 12.80 -22.00 1.32
CA LEU A 66 13.02 -23.23 2.07
C LEU A 66 13.95 -24.16 1.27
N PRO A 67 15.08 -24.59 1.85
CA PRO A 67 15.92 -25.57 1.21
C PRO A 67 15.20 -26.92 1.24
N ILE A 68 14.97 -27.52 0.08
CA ILE A 68 14.15 -28.74 -0.05
C ILE A 68 14.81 -29.89 0.72
N VAL A 69 16.01 -30.30 0.32
CA VAL A 69 16.67 -31.50 0.88
C VAL A 69 17.02 -31.32 2.36
N SER A 70 17.74 -30.25 2.71
CA SER A 70 18.13 -30.05 4.11
C SER A 70 16.94 -29.72 5.01
N GLY A 71 15.90 -29.05 4.47
CA GLY A 71 14.67 -28.78 5.18
C GLY A 71 13.93 -30.06 5.58
N THR A 72 13.71 -30.98 4.63
CA THR A 72 13.03 -32.26 4.95
C THR A 72 13.86 -33.14 5.88
N VAL A 73 15.19 -33.17 5.75
CA VAL A 73 16.08 -33.90 6.66
C VAL A 73 15.96 -33.36 8.09
N ILE A 74 16.03 -32.03 8.26
CA ILE A 74 15.88 -31.40 9.58
C ILE A 74 14.49 -31.68 10.15
N THR A 75 13.43 -31.55 9.35
CA THR A 75 12.07 -31.88 9.77
C THR A 75 11.96 -33.34 10.22
N GLY A 76 12.52 -34.28 9.45
CA GLY A 76 12.51 -35.70 9.80
C GLY A 76 13.24 -36.00 11.12
N LEU A 77 14.40 -35.37 11.35
CA LEU A 77 15.15 -35.52 12.60
C LEU A 77 14.38 -34.97 13.81
N VAL A 78 13.76 -33.80 13.66
CA VAL A 78 12.97 -33.19 14.74
C VAL A 78 11.72 -34.02 15.04
N ILE A 79 11.04 -34.53 14.02
CA ILE A 79 9.90 -35.44 14.20
C ILE A 79 10.32 -36.74 14.90
N LEU A 80 11.46 -37.32 14.53
CA LEU A 80 12.00 -38.52 15.17
C LEU A 80 12.21 -38.29 16.67
N ILE A 81 12.92 -37.21 17.03
CA ILE A 81 13.17 -36.86 18.44
C ILE A 81 11.85 -36.65 19.16
N PHE A 82 10.96 -35.83 18.60
CA PHE A 82 9.70 -35.46 19.22
C PHE A 82 8.78 -36.67 19.45
N ARG A 83 8.59 -37.52 18.45
CA ARG A 83 7.77 -38.73 18.58
C ARG A 83 8.39 -39.75 19.55
N THR A 84 9.71 -39.91 19.52
CA THR A 84 10.42 -40.77 20.47
C THR A 84 10.18 -40.31 21.91
N THR A 85 10.25 -38.99 22.16
CA THR A 85 9.97 -38.42 23.48
C THR A 85 8.54 -38.69 23.92
N ILE A 86 7.55 -38.50 23.04
CA ILE A 86 6.15 -38.78 23.35
C ILE A 86 5.91 -40.27 23.62
N ASP A 87 6.43 -41.16 22.79
CA ASP A 87 6.28 -42.61 22.96
C ASP A 87 6.92 -43.09 24.27
N PHE A 88 8.09 -42.57 24.64
CA PHE A 88 8.73 -42.87 25.93
C PHE A 88 7.92 -42.35 27.12
N LEU A 89 7.43 -41.11 27.08
CA LEU A 89 6.61 -40.52 28.15
C LEU A 89 5.26 -41.21 28.30
N SER A 90 4.71 -41.78 27.23
CA SER A 90 3.47 -42.57 27.28
C SER A 90 3.62 -43.92 27.98
N GLY A 91 4.85 -44.36 28.27
CA GLY A 91 5.14 -45.66 28.87
C GLY A 91 5.00 -46.85 27.90
N ALA A 92 4.77 -46.60 26.61
CA ALA A 92 4.53 -47.64 25.61
C ALA A 92 5.79 -48.46 25.26
N ASN A 93 6.98 -47.86 25.31
CA ASN A 93 8.24 -48.49 24.93
C ASN A 93 9.40 -48.01 25.82
N SER A 94 10.47 -48.82 25.92
CA SER A 94 11.77 -48.33 26.40
C SER A 94 12.30 -47.25 25.46
N TYR A 95 13.19 -46.38 25.95
CA TYR A 95 13.75 -45.30 25.11
C TYR A 95 14.38 -45.82 23.81
N THR A 96 15.10 -46.95 23.87
CA THR A 96 15.67 -47.61 22.69
C THR A 96 14.61 -48.19 21.76
N GLY A 97 13.55 -48.78 22.30
CA GLY A 97 12.41 -49.29 21.52
C GLY A 97 11.63 -48.17 20.82
N ALA A 98 11.46 -47.02 21.48
CA ALA A 98 10.80 -45.84 20.91
C ALA A 98 11.58 -45.26 19.73
N ILE A 99 12.92 -45.20 19.81
CA ILE A 99 13.78 -44.78 18.70
C ILE A 99 13.61 -45.72 17.51
N LEU A 100 13.76 -47.04 17.74
CA LEU A 100 13.68 -48.03 16.67
C LEU A 100 12.32 -48.03 15.97
N THR A 101 11.24 -47.76 16.70
CA THR A 101 9.87 -47.69 16.16
C THR A 101 9.68 -46.48 15.23
N ASN A 102 10.32 -45.35 15.52
CA ASN A 102 10.16 -44.09 14.79
C ASN A 102 11.25 -43.84 13.74
N LEU A 103 12.40 -44.51 13.82
CA LEU A 103 13.54 -44.34 12.92
C LEU A 103 13.19 -44.50 11.42
N PRO A 104 12.35 -45.47 11.00
CA PRO A 104 11.98 -45.59 9.59
C PRO A 104 11.33 -44.34 8.98
N ALA A 105 10.60 -43.55 9.79
CA ALA A 105 10.00 -42.30 9.33
C ALA A 105 11.06 -41.27 8.90
N LEU A 106 12.28 -41.32 9.43
CA LEU A 106 13.37 -40.46 8.96
C LEU A 106 13.75 -40.79 7.51
N ALA A 107 13.80 -42.08 7.14
CA ALA A 107 14.09 -42.51 5.78
C ALA A 107 13.01 -42.03 4.78
N TYR A 108 11.75 -41.96 5.23
CA TYR A 108 10.66 -41.34 4.47
C TYR A 108 10.98 -39.86 4.14
N TYR A 109 11.26 -39.02 5.13
CA TYR A 109 11.49 -37.58 4.90
C TYR A 109 12.75 -37.29 4.07
N ILE A 110 13.80 -38.09 4.24
CA ILE A 110 15.02 -38.00 3.42
C ILE A 110 14.69 -38.31 1.96
N SER A 111 14.07 -39.47 1.69
CA SER A 111 13.71 -39.86 0.32
C SER A 111 12.72 -38.88 -0.32
N PHE A 112 11.74 -38.38 0.45
CA PHE A 112 10.74 -37.43 -0.02
C PHE A 112 11.40 -36.14 -0.49
N GLY A 113 12.27 -35.54 0.32
CA GLY A 113 12.98 -34.32 -0.07
C GLY A 113 13.93 -34.52 -1.24
N SER A 114 14.64 -35.65 -1.30
CA SER A 114 15.50 -35.97 -2.43
C SER A 114 14.71 -36.10 -3.73
N LEU A 115 13.60 -36.84 -3.73
CA LEU A 115 12.75 -37.01 -4.91
C LEU A 115 12.05 -35.71 -5.30
N PHE A 116 11.54 -34.95 -4.33
CA PHE A 116 10.93 -33.65 -4.57
C PHE A 116 11.91 -32.68 -5.26
N TYR A 117 13.18 -32.71 -4.85
CA TYR A 117 14.25 -31.92 -5.48
C TYR A 117 14.62 -32.45 -6.87
N LEU A 118 14.85 -33.77 -7.02
CA LEU A 118 15.25 -34.40 -8.28
C LEU A 118 14.21 -34.26 -9.39
N LEU A 119 12.92 -34.30 -9.03
CA LEU A 119 11.80 -34.15 -9.95
C LEU A 119 11.43 -32.69 -10.20
N SER A 120 12.15 -31.72 -9.62
CA SER A 120 11.85 -30.29 -9.73
C SER A 120 10.37 -29.96 -9.46
N VAL A 121 9.78 -30.60 -8.44
CA VAL A 121 8.33 -30.52 -8.19
C VAL A 121 7.87 -29.08 -7.97
N ARG A 122 8.71 -28.25 -7.34
CA ARG A 122 8.46 -26.82 -7.11
C ARG A 122 8.27 -26.02 -8.41
N ASP A 123 8.96 -26.42 -9.48
CA ASP A 123 8.97 -25.71 -10.77
C ASP A 123 7.81 -26.14 -11.68
N ARG A 124 6.90 -27.01 -11.19
CA ARG A 124 5.76 -27.57 -11.94
C ARG A 124 4.41 -27.14 -11.38
N THR A 125 4.36 -25.98 -10.72
CA THR A 125 3.13 -25.46 -10.09
C THR A 125 2.13 -24.84 -11.07
N ASP A 126 2.49 -24.70 -12.36
CA ASP A 126 1.58 -24.17 -13.38
C ASP A 126 0.56 -25.20 -13.88
N ASN A 127 0.88 -26.49 -13.81
CA ASN A 127 0.00 -27.57 -14.23
C ASN A 127 -0.43 -28.43 -13.03
N ILE A 128 -1.68 -28.26 -12.61
CA ILE A 128 -2.26 -28.93 -11.45
C ILE A 128 -2.15 -30.47 -11.55
N LEU A 129 -2.40 -31.03 -12.74
CA LEU A 129 -2.40 -32.48 -12.92
C LEU A 129 -0.98 -33.06 -12.82
N GLU A 130 -0.01 -32.39 -13.44
CA GLU A 130 1.40 -32.77 -13.38
C GLU A 130 1.93 -32.69 -11.94
N LEU A 131 1.59 -31.61 -11.22
CA LEU A 131 1.98 -31.43 -9.82
C LEU A 131 1.43 -32.55 -8.93
N ILE A 132 0.13 -32.86 -9.03
CA ILE A 132 -0.50 -33.93 -8.23
C ILE A 132 0.16 -35.28 -8.54
N LEU A 133 0.45 -35.57 -9.81
CA LEU A 133 1.09 -36.81 -10.23
C LEU A 133 2.50 -36.93 -9.63
N LEU A 134 3.33 -35.90 -9.76
CA LEU A 134 4.70 -35.89 -9.23
C LEU A 134 4.73 -36.01 -7.70
N LEU A 135 3.83 -35.31 -7.01
CA LEU A 135 3.68 -35.40 -5.56
C LEU A 135 3.25 -36.80 -5.11
N SER A 136 2.28 -37.40 -5.82
CA SER A 136 1.81 -38.75 -5.53
C SER A 136 2.92 -39.78 -5.73
N MET A 137 3.68 -39.68 -6.83
CA MET A 137 4.83 -40.56 -7.08
C MET A 137 5.90 -40.40 -6.00
N THR A 138 6.19 -39.16 -5.61
CA THR A 138 7.15 -38.86 -4.54
C THR A 138 6.72 -39.50 -3.23
N ASP A 139 5.47 -39.33 -2.81
CA ASP A 139 4.94 -39.92 -1.56
C ASP A 139 4.92 -41.46 -1.62
N ILE A 140 4.48 -42.06 -2.73
CA ILE A 140 4.45 -43.52 -2.88
C ILE A 140 5.86 -44.11 -2.74
N ILE A 141 6.84 -43.59 -3.48
CA ILE A 141 8.22 -44.10 -3.43
C ILE A 141 8.80 -43.93 -2.02
N SER A 142 8.56 -42.79 -1.37
CA SER A 142 9.04 -42.55 -0.01
C SER A 142 8.43 -43.49 1.04
N ASN A 143 7.13 -43.82 0.92
CA ASN A 143 6.51 -44.83 1.80
C ASN A 143 7.08 -46.23 1.55
N VAL A 144 7.39 -46.59 0.30
CA VAL A 144 8.07 -47.86 0.00
C VAL A 144 9.47 -47.90 0.62
N VAL A 145 10.22 -46.80 0.56
CA VAL A 145 11.51 -46.67 1.24
C VAL A 145 11.35 -46.86 2.75
N GLU A 146 10.36 -46.23 3.39
CA GLU A 146 10.09 -46.43 4.82
C GLU A 146 9.80 -47.89 5.16
N LEU A 147 8.95 -48.57 4.37
CA LEU A 147 8.59 -49.97 4.60
C LEU A 147 9.78 -50.93 4.48
N LEU A 148 10.75 -50.63 3.60
CA LEU A 148 12.00 -51.37 3.51
C LEU A 148 12.78 -51.30 4.83
N PHE A 149 12.86 -50.12 5.44
CA PHE A 149 13.50 -49.93 6.75
C PHE A 149 12.74 -50.60 7.89
N ARG A 150 11.42 -50.76 7.78
CA ARG A 150 10.60 -51.52 8.74
C ARG A 150 10.77 -53.05 8.64
N SER A 151 11.46 -53.55 7.61
CA SER A 151 11.54 -54.99 7.29
C SER A 151 10.16 -55.65 7.09
N GLU A 152 9.15 -54.87 6.71
CA GLU A 152 7.75 -55.31 6.55
C GLU A 152 7.40 -55.72 5.11
N LEU A 153 8.40 -55.83 4.22
CA LEU A 153 8.23 -56.19 2.80
C LEU A 153 7.95 -57.69 2.55
N ILE A 154 7.14 -58.30 3.40
CA ILE A 154 6.61 -59.64 3.15
C ILE A 154 5.58 -59.53 2.02
N PRO A 155 5.71 -60.25 0.89
CA PRO A 155 4.87 -60.03 -0.31
C PRO A 155 3.36 -60.05 -0.03
N ALA A 156 2.90 -60.92 0.86
CA ALA A 156 1.48 -61.02 1.24
C ALA A 156 0.98 -59.79 2.03
N LYS A 157 1.80 -59.22 2.93
CA LYS A 157 1.44 -58.00 3.68
C LYS A 157 1.55 -56.76 2.80
N PHE A 158 2.55 -56.71 1.93
CA PHE A 158 2.77 -55.60 1.00
C PHE A 158 1.58 -55.43 0.02
N ALA A 159 1.08 -56.53 -0.55
CA ALA A 159 -0.06 -56.49 -1.46
C ALA A 159 -1.34 -55.93 -0.82
N LEU A 160 -1.51 -56.11 0.50
CA LEU A 160 -2.67 -55.60 1.25
C LEU A 160 -2.55 -54.10 1.57
N ILE A 161 -1.34 -53.57 1.75
CA ILE A 161 -1.11 -52.18 2.16
C ILE A 161 -0.96 -51.25 0.95
N LEU A 162 -0.49 -51.77 -0.20
CA LEU A 162 -0.21 -50.98 -1.41
C LEU A 162 -1.40 -50.12 -1.91
N PRO A 163 -2.65 -50.60 -1.98
CA PRO A 163 -3.78 -49.77 -2.39
C PRO A 163 -3.99 -48.56 -1.47
N SER A 164 -3.85 -48.76 -0.15
CA SER A 164 -3.99 -47.70 0.84
C SER A 164 -2.90 -46.63 0.67
N ILE A 165 -1.65 -47.03 0.38
CA ILE A 165 -0.55 -46.08 0.12
C ILE A 165 -0.86 -45.22 -1.11
N ILE A 166 -1.31 -45.82 -2.20
CA ILE A 166 -1.62 -45.11 -3.44
C ILE A 166 -2.77 -44.10 -3.22
N VAL A 167 -3.87 -44.55 -2.62
CA VAL A 167 -5.03 -43.68 -2.35
C VAL A 167 -4.65 -42.52 -1.43
N VAL A 168 -3.93 -42.82 -0.34
CA VAL A 168 -3.47 -41.80 0.60
C VAL A 168 -2.53 -40.80 -0.06
N ALA A 169 -1.60 -41.25 -0.91
CA ALA A 169 -0.67 -40.38 -1.60
C ALA A 169 -1.38 -39.39 -2.52
N VAL A 170 -2.35 -39.87 -3.29
CA VAL A 170 -3.17 -39.02 -4.17
C VAL A 170 -3.96 -38.00 -3.35
N VAL A 171 -4.61 -38.44 -2.26
CA VAL A 171 -5.36 -37.53 -1.37
C VAL A 171 -4.45 -36.47 -0.76
N ARG A 172 -3.26 -36.83 -0.27
CA ARG A 172 -2.28 -35.88 0.28
C ARG A 172 -1.77 -34.90 -0.77
N ALA A 173 -1.48 -35.37 -1.98
CA ALA A 173 -1.06 -34.53 -3.09
C ALA A 173 -2.13 -33.49 -3.44
N ILE A 174 -3.41 -33.90 -3.50
CA ILE A 174 -4.55 -33.00 -3.71
C ILE A 174 -4.64 -31.96 -2.58
N LEU A 175 -4.61 -32.40 -1.31
CA LEU A 175 -4.69 -31.49 -0.17
C LEU A 175 -3.53 -30.50 -0.13
N ALA A 176 -2.30 -30.94 -0.42
CA ALA A 176 -1.13 -30.06 -0.46
C ALA A 176 -1.21 -29.04 -1.60
N THR A 177 -1.73 -29.48 -2.76
CA THR A 177 -1.96 -28.60 -3.91
C THR A 177 -3.02 -27.55 -3.61
N ILE A 178 -4.14 -27.93 -2.99
CA ILE A 178 -5.19 -26.99 -2.52
C ILE A 178 -4.58 -26.00 -1.53
N GLY A 179 -3.83 -26.47 -0.54
CA GLY A 179 -3.15 -25.61 0.43
C GLY A 179 -2.22 -24.59 -0.24
N TYR A 180 -1.45 -25.02 -1.24
CA TYR A 180 -0.57 -24.14 -2.01
C TYR A 180 -1.34 -23.04 -2.74
N TYR A 181 -2.40 -23.37 -3.48
CA TYR A 181 -3.19 -22.37 -4.21
C TYR A 181 -3.95 -21.41 -3.29
N VAL A 182 -4.44 -21.89 -2.14
CA VAL A 182 -5.06 -21.02 -1.12
C VAL A 182 -4.06 -19.97 -0.62
N LEU A 183 -2.84 -20.38 -0.28
CA LEU A 183 -1.79 -19.45 0.16
C LEU A 183 -1.35 -18.50 -0.97
N LYS A 184 -1.22 -18.99 -2.21
CA LYS A 184 -0.87 -18.18 -3.38
C LYS A 184 -1.94 -17.12 -3.69
N GLN A 185 -3.22 -17.50 -3.61
CA GLN A 185 -4.34 -16.57 -3.81
C GLN A 185 -4.38 -15.51 -2.71
N TYR A 186 -4.15 -15.91 -1.46
CA TYR A 186 -4.10 -14.99 -0.33
C TYR A 186 -2.95 -13.98 -0.46
N GLN A 187 -1.76 -14.42 -0.87
CA GLN A 187 -0.64 -13.52 -1.14
C GLN A 187 -0.94 -12.53 -2.28
N SER A 188 -1.57 -13.00 -3.35
CA SER A 188 -1.95 -12.16 -4.49
C SER A 188 -2.98 -11.10 -4.09
N PHE A 189 -3.94 -11.46 -3.23
CA PHE A 189 -4.91 -10.54 -2.66
C PHE A 189 -4.27 -9.45 -1.80
N ILE A 190 -3.34 -9.82 -0.90
CA ILE A 190 -2.61 -8.83 -0.09
C ILE A 190 -1.82 -7.88 -0.98
N LEU A 191 -1.10 -8.40 -1.97
CA LEU A 191 -0.29 -7.57 -2.87
C LEU A 191 -1.16 -6.60 -3.68
N ALA A 192 -2.33 -7.03 -4.14
CA ALA A 192 -3.28 -6.16 -4.83
C ALA A 192 -3.78 -5.02 -3.93
N ASN A 193 -4.09 -5.30 -2.67
CA ASN A 193 -4.48 -4.27 -1.70
C ASN A 193 -3.34 -3.28 -1.41
N GLU A 194 -2.11 -3.77 -1.19
CA GLU A 194 -0.94 -2.89 -1.00
C GLU A 194 -0.67 -2.01 -2.22
N GLN A 195 -0.87 -2.53 -3.43
CA GLN A 195 -0.74 -1.75 -4.67
C GLN A 195 -1.82 -0.67 -4.77
N ALA A 196 -3.07 -0.99 -4.40
CA ALA A 196 -4.16 -0.02 -4.37
C ALA A 196 -3.90 1.10 -3.37
N GLU A 197 -3.42 0.79 -2.16
CA GLU A 197 -3.04 1.79 -1.17
C GLU A 197 -1.91 2.71 -1.68
N ARG A 198 -0.85 2.12 -2.26
CA ARG A 198 0.26 2.91 -2.85
C ARG A 198 -0.22 3.81 -3.98
N TYR A 199 -1.16 3.34 -4.80
CA TYR A 199 -1.74 4.13 -5.88
C TYR A 199 -2.53 5.34 -5.36
N ILE A 200 -3.34 5.15 -4.31
CA ILE A 200 -4.05 6.24 -3.62
C ILE A 200 -3.04 7.26 -3.08
N GLU A 201 -2.00 6.82 -2.39
CA GLU A 201 -0.97 7.72 -1.85
C GLU A 201 -0.22 8.51 -2.92
N GLN A 202 0.17 7.86 -4.01
CA GLN A 202 0.82 8.52 -5.14
C GLN A 202 -0.12 9.54 -5.79
N THR A 203 -1.40 9.21 -5.96
CA THR A 203 -2.38 10.10 -6.57
C THR A 203 -2.58 11.36 -5.74
N LEU A 204 -2.75 11.21 -4.42
CA LEU A 204 -2.86 12.32 -3.49
C LEU A 204 -1.58 13.18 -3.47
N MET A 205 -0.40 12.54 -3.49
CA MET A 205 0.88 13.25 -3.54
C MET A 205 1.01 14.08 -4.83
N VAL A 206 0.65 13.51 -5.98
CA VAL A 206 0.69 14.22 -7.27
C VAL A 206 -0.34 15.34 -7.31
N ALA A 207 -1.56 15.12 -6.81
CA ALA A 207 -2.58 16.16 -6.70
C ALA A 207 -2.07 17.34 -5.87
N LYS A 208 -1.48 17.06 -4.70
CA LYS A 208 -0.88 18.08 -3.84
C LYS A 208 0.28 18.81 -4.51
N LEU A 209 1.21 18.09 -5.13
CA LEU A 209 2.34 18.70 -5.84
C LEU A 209 1.90 19.56 -7.02
N LYS A 210 0.86 19.16 -7.77
CA LYS A 210 0.26 19.98 -8.82
C LYS A 210 -0.35 21.27 -8.28
N SER A 211 -0.97 21.18 -7.10
CA SER A 211 -1.51 22.34 -6.38
C SER A 211 -0.43 23.33 -5.98
N GLU A 212 0.65 22.84 -5.37
CA GLU A 212 1.81 23.68 -5.03
C GLU A 212 2.45 24.27 -6.30
N LEU A 213 2.60 23.48 -7.36
CA LEU A 213 3.21 23.94 -8.61
C LEU A 213 2.40 25.06 -9.27
N PHE A 214 1.07 24.95 -9.29
CA PHE A 214 0.19 26.00 -9.82
C PHE A 214 0.42 27.34 -9.09
N TYR A 215 0.58 27.30 -7.77
CA TYR A 215 0.92 28.49 -6.97
C TYR A 215 2.31 29.02 -7.26
N LEU A 216 3.27 28.12 -7.52
CA LEU A 216 4.58 28.54 -7.99
C LEU A 216 4.45 29.31 -9.31
N GLU A 217 3.58 28.91 -10.23
CA GLU A 217 3.38 29.69 -11.47
C GLU A 217 2.87 31.10 -11.20
N LYS A 218 1.84 31.23 -10.34
CA LYS A 218 1.25 32.53 -9.98
C LYS A 218 2.26 33.43 -9.28
N SER A 219 2.95 32.92 -8.25
CA SER A 219 3.95 33.70 -7.51
C SER A 219 5.18 34.03 -8.37
N SER A 220 5.52 33.22 -9.37
CA SER A 220 6.55 33.57 -10.35
C SER A 220 6.17 34.81 -11.16
N GLN A 221 4.89 34.99 -11.49
CA GLN A 221 4.41 36.20 -12.17
C GLN A 221 4.54 37.41 -11.24
N ASP A 222 4.16 37.28 -9.96
CA ASP A 222 4.32 38.37 -8.98
C ASP A 222 5.79 38.80 -8.83
N ILE A 223 6.72 37.83 -8.82
CA ILE A 223 8.17 38.10 -8.77
C ILE A 223 8.62 38.90 -10.02
N GLU A 224 8.07 38.56 -11.19
CA GLU A 224 8.34 39.30 -12.43
C GLU A 224 7.83 40.74 -12.36
N ASP A 225 6.62 40.94 -11.88
CA ASP A 225 6.02 42.26 -11.73
C ASP A 225 6.79 43.13 -10.73
N VAL A 226 7.25 42.56 -9.60
CA VAL A 226 8.06 43.32 -8.61
C VAL A 226 9.44 43.67 -9.18
N MET A 227 10.07 42.73 -9.90
CA MET A 227 11.34 42.99 -10.59
C MET A 227 11.19 44.12 -11.61
N GLU A 228 10.12 44.11 -12.41
CA GLU A 228 9.82 45.14 -13.40
C GLU A 228 9.61 46.51 -12.71
N LYS A 229 8.81 46.56 -11.65
CA LYS A 229 8.60 47.78 -10.85
C LYS A 229 9.90 48.33 -10.27
N ALA A 230 10.78 47.47 -9.73
CA ALA A 230 12.08 47.88 -9.20
C ALA A 230 12.99 48.44 -10.30
N TYR A 231 12.98 47.83 -11.49
CA TYR A 231 13.75 48.31 -12.64
C TYR A 231 13.22 49.63 -13.22
N LEU A 232 11.90 49.79 -13.29
CA LEU A 232 11.26 51.06 -13.69
C LEU A 232 11.60 52.17 -12.70
N LEU A 233 11.56 51.88 -11.39
CA LEU A 233 11.95 52.83 -10.35
C LEU A 233 13.42 53.26 -10.51
N TYR A 234 14.33 52.31 -10.76
CA TYR A 234 15.72 52.63 -11.09
C TYR A 234 15.83 53.58 -12.29
N THR A 235 15.12 53.29 -13.37
CA THR A 235 15.15 54.09 -14.60
C THR A 235 14.62 55.50 -14.37
N GLN A 236 13.51 55.64 -13.62
CA GLN A 236 12.93 56.94 -13.26
C GLN A 236 13.89 57.78 -12.40
N LEU A 237 14.46 57.19 -11.34
CA LEU A 237 15.42 57.89 -10.46
C LEU A 237 16.67 58.34 -11.21
N ASN A 238 17.12 57.55 -12.19
CA ASN A 238 18.30 57.88 -13.00
C ASN A 238 17.99 58.96 -14.06
N SER A 239 16.74 59.05 -14.53
CA SER A 239 16.28 60.08 -15.48
C SER A 239 16.06 61.47 -14.85
N GLN A 240 15.80 61.55 -13.55
CA GLN A 240 15.63 62.82 -12.81
C GLN A 240 16.95 63.52 -12.42
N LYS A 241 18.10 63.03 -12.92
CA LYS A 241 19.46 63.53 -12.62
C LYS A 241 19.73 65.02 -12.92
N GLN A 242 18.78 65.76 -13.51
CA GLN A 242 18.99 67.15 -13.88
C GLN A 242 18.67 68.19 -12.78
N GLU A 243 18.01 67.85 -11.66
CA GLU A 243 17.57 68.89 -10.71
C GLU A 243 17.91 68.71 -9.21
N ILE A 244 18.36 67.55 -8.70
CA ILE A 244 18.49 67.37 -7.23
C ILE A 244 19.81 66.73 -6.76
N HIS A 245 20.42 67.38 -5.77
CA HIS A 245 21.69 67.07 -5.11
C HIS A 245 21.81 65.64 -4.53
N GLN A 246 22.99 65.03 -4.74
CA GLN A 246 23.76 64.03 -3.96
C GLN A 246 23.11 62.76 -3.35
N ALA A 247 21.78 62.68 -3.12
CA ALA A 247 21.11 61.52 -2.51
C ALA A 247 20.42 60.57 -3.51
N GLN A 248 20.05 61.06 -4.70
CA GLN A 248 19.43 60.26 -5.79
C GLN A 248 20.30 59.10 -6.34
N PRO A 249 21.64 59.21 -6.44
CA PRO A 249 22.47 58.12 -6.96
C PRO A 249 22.42 56.85 -6.10
N LEU A 250 22.34 57.02 -4.78
CA LEU A 250 22.30 55.90 -3.83
C LEU A 250 20.97 55.15 -3.91
N LEU A 251 19.85 55.87 -4.02
CA LEU A 251 18.51 55.29 -4.14
C LEU A 251 18.31 54.55 -5.46
N ALA A 252 18.86 55.10 -6.57
CA ALA A 252 18.83 54.41 -7.86
C ALA A 252 19.65 53.10 -7.79
N ASP A 253 20.85 53.13 -7.23
CA ASP A 253 21.69 51.94 -7.10
C ASP A 253 21.06 50.88 -6.17
N GLN A 254 20.36 51.31 -5.10
CA GLN A 254 19.54 50.42 -4.26
C GLN A 254 18.40 49.77 -5.03
N ALA A 255 17.65 50.52 -5.84
CA ALA A 255 16.57 49.96 -6.66
C ALA A 255 17.10 48.94 -7.69
N LEU A 256 18.26 49.21 -8.30
CA LEU A 256 18.94 48.27 -9.19
C LEU A 256 19.44 47.03 -8.44
N GLY A 257 19.93 47.20 -7.21
CA GLY A 257 20.32 46.11 -6.31
C GLY A 257 19.14 45.17 -6.03
N VAL A 258 18.00 45.72 -5.62
CA VAL A 258 16.75 44.96 -5.40
C VAL A 258 16.32 44.24 -6.68
N ALA A 259 16.34 44.89 -7.84
CA ALA A 259 15.99 44.25 -9.10
C ALA A 259 16.90 43.05 -9.43
N ARG A 260 18.22 43.15 -9.16
CA ARG A 260 19.17 42.05 -9.34
C ARG A 260 18.93 40.91 -8.36
N GLU A 261 18.70 41.22 -7.08
CA GLU A 261 18.40 40.19 -6.08
C GLU A 261 17.12 39.44 -6.42
N ILE A 262 16.07 40.15 -6.83
CA ILE A 262 14.82 39.52 -7.29
C ILE A 262 15.04 38.70 -8.56
N HIS A 263 15.93 39.12 -9.46
CA HIS A 263 16.29 38.34 -10.65
C HIS A 263 16.97 37.00 -10.31
N GLU A 264 17.88 36.97 -9.34
CA GLU A 264 18.48 35.72 -8.88
C GLU A 264 17.45 34.84 -8.15
N VAL A 265 16.58 35.42 -7.31
CA VAL A 265 15.46 34.69 -6.68
C VAL A 265 14.56 34.08 -7.75
N LYS A 266 14.18 34.84 -8.78
CA LYS A 266 13.40 34.35 -9.93
C LYS A 266 14.07 33.13 -10.55
N LYS A 267 15.36 33.21 -10.85
CA LYS A 267 16.10 32.12 -11.49
C LYS A 267 16.10 30.84 -10.64
N ASP A 268 16.32 30.96 -9.33
CA ASP A 268 16.26 29.81 -8.43
C ASP A 268 14.84 29.26 -8.30
N TYR A 269 13.84 30.13 -8.30
CA TYR A 269 12.44 29.76 -8.30
C TYR A 269 12.04 28.95 -9.55
N TYR A 270 12.44 29.40 -10.74
CA TYR A 270 12.22 28.70 -12.01
C TYR A 270 12.92 27.33 -12.04
N ARG A 271 14.10 27.20 -11.42
CA ARG A 271 14.78 25.90 -11.29
C ARG A 271 13.98 24.93 -10.44
N VAL A 272 13.44 25.37 -9.30
CA VAL A 272 12.58 24.55 -8.44
C VAL A 272 11.31 24.13 -9.20
N LYS A 273 10.63 25.10 -9.82
CA LYS A 273 9.44 24.87 -10.64
C LYS A 273 9.68 23.81 -11.72
N THR A 274 10.70 24.01 -12.55
CA THR A 274 11.04 23.09 -13.65
C THR A 274 11.44 21.71 -13.13
N GLY A 275 12.15 21.65 -11.99
CA GLY A 275 12.50 20.39 -11.34
C GLY A 275 11.27 19.57 -10.93
N ILE A 276 10.28 20.23 -10.31
CA ILE A 276 9.02 19.60 -9.91
C ILE A 276 8.21 19.18 -11.15
N GLU A 277 8.11 20.03 -12.17
CA GLU A 277 7.43 19.71 -13.44
C GLU A 277 7.97 18.45 -14.10
N ASN A 278 9.30 18.26 -14.11
CA ASN A 278 9.92 17.10 -14.74
C ASN A 278 9.59 15.80 -13.99
N ILE A 279 9.55 15.84 -12.65
CA ILE A 279 9.11 14.71 -11.82
C ILE A 279 7.64 14.39 -12.11
N LEU A 280 6.80 15.42 -12.21
CA LEU A 280 5.38 15.27 -12.51
C LEU A 280 5.13 14.74 -13.92
N LYS A 281 5.82 15.23 -14.96
CA LYS A 281 5.69 14.72 -16.34
C LYS A 281 6.04 13.24 -16.47
N THR A 282 7.02 12.77 -15.70
CA THR A 282 7.41 11.35 -15.68
C THR A 282 6.34 10.49 -15.00
N THR A 283 5.58 11.07 -14.06
CA THR A 283 4.55 10.37 -13.26
C THR A 283 3.15 10.51 -13.87
N SER A 284 2.92 11.57 -14.66
CA SER A 284 1.60 11.96 -15.18
C SER A 284 1.51 11.64 -16.68
N LYS A 285 1.19 10.39 -17.03
CA LYS A 285 0.40 10.22 -18.26
C LYS A 285 -1.00 10.72 -17.93
N ALA A 286 -1.61 11.52 -18.81
CA ALA A 286 -3.01 11.91 -18.65
C ALA A 286 -3.84 10.62 -18.66
N GLN A 287 -4.16 10.14 -17.48
CA GLN A 287 -4.96 8.94 -17.30
C GLN A 287 -6.39 9.41 -17.13
N GLU A 288 -7.22 8.94 -18.05
CA GLU A 288 -8.66 9.03 -17.96
C GLU A 288 -9.13 8.13 -16.82
N ILE A 289 -9.79 8.74 -15.83
CA ILE A 289 -10.28 8.05 -14.64
C ILE A 289 -11.74 8.44 -14.44
N LYS A 290 -12.53 7.49 -13.92
CA LYS A 290 -13.94 7.72 -13.60
C LYS A 290 -14.12 8.55 -12.34
N LEU A 291 -15.22 9.28 -12.26
CA LEU A 291 -15.59 10.01 -11.03
C LEU A 291 -15.69 9.07 -9.83
N SER A 292 -16.27 7.87 -9.98
CA SER A 292 -16.37 6.90 -8.88
C SER A 292 -15.02 6.55 -8.27
N ASP A 293 -13.98 6.43 -9.10
CA ASP A 293 -12.63 6.10 -8.64
C ASP A 293 -11.99 7.30 -7.91
N ILE A 294 -12.29 8.52 -8.37
CA ILE A 294 -11.87 9.75 -7.69
C ILE A 294 -12.53 9.85 -6.31
N LEU A 295 -13.84 9.65 -6.22
CA LEU A 295 -14.57 9.67 -4.94
C LEU A 295 -14.07 8.57 -4.01
N TYR A 296 -13.76 7.38 -4.53
CA TYR A 296 -13.14 6.31 -3.75
C TYR A 296 -11.77 6.72 -3.18
N ILE A 297 -10.89 7.32 -3.97
CA ILE A 297 -9.58 7.82 -3.51
C ILE A 297 -9.75 8.81 -2.36
N ILE A 298 -10.69 9.75 -2.52
CA ILE A 298 -10.99 10.78 -1.53
C ILE A 298 -11.59 10.18 -0.25
N GLU A 299 -12.50 9.21 -0.39
CA GLU A 299 -13.11 8.49 0.73
C GLU A 299 -12.04 7.75 1.54
N GLN A 300 -11.15 7.00 0.89
CA GLN A 300 -10.07 6.30 1.57
C GLN A 300 -9.12 7.26 2.29
N ASN A 301 -8.79 8.41 1.67
CA ASN A 301 -7.99 9.44 2.34
C ASN A 301 -8.69 10.01 3.57
N THR A 302 -10.00 10.27 3.45
CA THR A 302 -10.84 10.80 4.52
C THR A 302 -10.90 9.85 5.71
N ILE A 303 -11.16 8.56 5.47
CA ILE A 303 -11.16 7.52 6.51
C ILE A 303 -9.81 7.48 7.23
N ARG A 304 -8.71 7.50 6.47
CA ARG A 304 -7.35 7.52 7.04
C ARG A 304 -7.12 8.76 7.91
N TYR A 305 -7.52 9.94 7.45
CA TYR A 305 -7.36 11.18 8.20
C TYR A 305 -8.19 11.19 9.49
N LEU A 306 -9.46 10.78 9.43
CA LEU A 306 -10.34 10.64 10.60
C LEU A 306 -9.77 9.70 11.66
N ASN A 307 -9.16 8.58 11.24
CA ASN A 307 -8.49 7.63 12.15
C ASN A 307 -7.28 8.27 12.85
N VAL A 308 -6.52 9.14 12.17
CA VAL A 308 -5.36 9.83 12.75
C VAL A 308 -5.78 10.87 13.79
N ILE A 309 -6.82 11.65 13.49
CA ILE A 309 -7.33 12.68 14.41
C ILE A 309 -8.30 12.13 15.46
N ASN A 310 -8.66 10.84 15.36
CA ASN A 310 -9.57 10.12 16.24
C ASN A 310 -10.96 10.80 16.37
N LYS A 311 -11.49 11.34 15.27
CA LYS A 311 -12.84 11.90 15.19
C LYS A 311 -13.80 10.90 14.54
N LYS A 312 -15.04 10.85 15.04
CA LYS A 312 -16.13 10.09 14.42
C LYS A 312 -16.99 11.05 13.62
N ILE A 313 -16.84 11.05 12.31
CA ILE A 313 -17.62 11.88 11.38
C ILE A 313 -18.19 10.96 10.31
N SER A 314 -19.48 11.11 10.02
CA SER A 314 -20.15 10.39 8.94
C SER A 314 -20.00 11.16 7.65
N VAL A 315 -19.42 10.52 6.62
CA VAL A 315 -19.26 11.13 5.30
C VAL A 315 -20.07 10.33 4.29
N THR A 316 -20.84 11.03 3.44
CA THR A 316 -21.70 10.43 2.42
C THR A 316 -21.37 11.00 1.05
N TYR A 317 -21.36 10.13 0.04
CA TYR A 317 -21.06 10.48 -1.35
C TYR A 317 -22.25 10.10 -2.22
N GLU A 318 -22.76 11.06 -2.99
CA GLU A 318 -23.88 10.87 -3.91
C GLU A 318 -23.47 11.44 -5.27
N GLN A 319 -23.67 10.68 -6.36
CA GLN A 319 -23.35 11.11 -7.72
C GLN A 319 -24.47 10.73 -8.68
N THR A 320 -24.69 11.55 -9.71
CA THR A 320 -25.72 11.30 -10.75
C THR A 320 -25.14 10.70 -12.02
N GLU A 321 -23.90 11.05 -12.38
CA GLU A 321 -23.21 10.56 -13.58
C GLU A 321 -21.78 10.10 -13.24
N ASP A 322 -21.41 8.90 -13.65
CA ASP A 322 -20.04 8.37 -13.50
C ASP A 322 -19.18 8.70 -14.74
N PHE A 323 -18.87 9.98 -14.93
CA PHE A 323 -18.13 10.45 -16.11
C PHE A 323 -16.63 10.18 -16.01
N ILE A 324 -15.95 10.27 -17.16
CA ILE A 324 -14.50 10.10 -17.29
C ILE A 324 -13.82 11.47 -17.41
N THR A 325 -12.69 11.65 -16.73
CA THR A 325 -11.91 12.89 -16.75
C THR A 325 -10.41 12.64 -16.79
N ASP A 326 -9.67 13.50 -17.50
CA ASP A 326 -8.21 13.58 -17.45
C ASP A 326 -7.71 14.58 -16.39
N ARG A 327 -8.64 15.29 -15.71
CA ARG A 327 -8.38 16.30 -14.66
C ARG A 327 -8.48 15.74 -13.25
N HIS A 328 -8.36 14.42 -13.09
CA HIS A 328 -8.54 13.73 -11.82
C HIS A 328 -7.71 14.31 -10.67
N TYR A 329 -6.44 14.66 -10.91
CA TYR A 329 -5.60 15.27 -9.87
C TYR A 329 -6.14 16.61 -9.34
N THR A 330 -6.72 17.43 -10.22
CA THR A 330 -7.27 18.73 -9.82
C THR A 330 -8.58 18.54 -9.07
N LEU A 331 -9.45 17.64 -9.53
CA LEU A 331 -10.68 17.30 -8.80
C LEU A 331 -10.38 16.70 -7.42
N VAL A 332 -9.42 15.78 -7.33
CA VAL A 332 -8.92 15.27 -6.05
C VAL A 332 -8.45 16.42 -5.16
N SER A 333 -7.64 17.34 -5.68
CA SER A 333 -7.15 18.48 -4.90
C SER A 333 -8.27 19.42 -4.45
N ILE A 334 -9.30 19.65 -5.27
CA ILE A 334 -10.44 20.51 -4.92
C ILE A 334 -11.25 19.87 -3.80
N LEU A 335 -11.71 18.64 -4.03
CA LEU A 335 -12.62 17.95 -3.13
C LEU A 335 -11.93 17.58 -1.81
N ASP A 336 -10.67 17.16 -1.84
CA ASP A 336 -9.89 16.85 -0.63
C ASP A 336 -9.70 18.09 0.26
N ASN A 337 -9.40 19.26 -0.33
CA ASN A 337 -9.30 20.51 0.42
C ASN A 337 -10.63 20.91 1.07
N LEU A 338 -11.74 20.80 0.35
CA LEU A 338 -13.06 21.09 0.91
C LEU A 338 -13.42 20.12 2.03
N LEU A 339 -13.19 18.82 1.83
CA LEU A 339 -13.45 17.80 2.84
C LEU A 339 -12.61 17.97 4.11
N ILE A 340 -11.30 18.23 3.98
CA ILE A 340 -10.44 18.49 5.14
C ILE A 340 -10.95 19.72 5.90
N ASN A 341 -11.33 20.78 5.19
CA ASN A 341 -11.90 21.97 5.83
C ASN A 341 -13.19 21.66 6.60
N SER A 342 -14.09 20.86 6.03
CA SER A 342 -15.31 20.40 6.68
C SER A 342 -15.03 19.49 7.89
N ILE A 343 -14.06 18.57 7.81
CA ILE A 343 -13.65 17.70 8.94
C ILE A 343 -13.08 18.51 10.10
N GLU A 344 -12.29 19.54 9.78
CA GLU A 344 -11.73 20.44 10.77
C GLU A 344 -12.80 21.32 11.44
N ALA A 345 -13.82 21.75 10.69
CA ALA A 345 -14.94 22.54 11.18
C ALA A 345 -15.96 21.71 11.98
N CYS A 346 -16.10 20.42 11.66
CA CYS A 346 -16.98 19.50 12.36
C CYS A 346 -16.48 19.16 13.78
N GLY A 347 -17.42 19.14 14.73
CA GLY A 347 -17.20 18.54 16.05
C GLY A 347 -17.25 17.00 16.01
N ASP A 348 -17.32 16.38 17.19
CA ASP A 348 -17.59 14.95 17.29
C ASP A 348 -18.99 14.60 16.77
N ASN A 349 -19.11 13.48 16.05
CA ASN A 349 -20.34 13.05 15.36
C ASN A 349 -20.81 14.02 14.26
N GLY A 350 -19.87 14.73 13.62
CA GLY A 350 -20.15 15.56 12.45
C GLY A 350 -20.70 14.73 11.28
N MET A 351 -21.37 15.42 10.35
CA MET A 351 -21.91 14.87 9.12
C MET A 351 -21.40 15.72 7.96
N ILE A 352 -20.87 15.05 6.94
CA ILE A 352 -20.44 15.68 5.70
C ILE A 352 -21.11 14.96 4.53
N ARG A 353 -21.61 15.72 3.56
CA ARG A 353 -22.21 15.22 2.34
C ARG A 353 -21.48 15.81 1.14
N VAL A 354 -21.02 14.94 0.25
CA VAL A 354 -20.45 15.29 -1.04
C VAL A 354 -21.42 14.84 -2.12
N THR A 355 -21.95 15.79 -2.87
CA THR A 355 -22.93 15.54 -3.93
C THR A 355 -22.37 15.98 -5.27
N GLU A 356 -22.49 15.14 -6.28
CA GLU A 356 -22.28 15.49 -7.68
C GLU A 356 -23.62 15.43 -8.41
N THR A 357 -23.91 16.46 -9.19
CA THR A 357 -25.02 16.44 -10.15
C THR A 357 -24.58 17.00 -11.49
N THR A 358 -24.88 16.30 -12.58
CA THR A 358 -24.52 16.77 -13.93
C THR A 358 -25.74 17.24 -14.70
N SER A 359 -25.58 18.36 -15.40
CA SER A 359 -26.51 18.89 -16.38
C SER A 359 -25.93 18.78 -17.79
N LYS A 360 -26.65 19.29 -18.81
CA LYS A 360 -26.18 19.23 -20.20
C LYS A 360 -24.85 19.97 -20.42
N ASP A 361 -24.70 21.14 -19.79
CA ASP A 361 -23.59 22.05 -20.08
C ASP A 361 -22.64 22.23 -18.88
N GLU A 362 -23.05 21.83 -17.67
CA GLU A 362 -22.29 22.03 -16.43
C GLU A 362 -22.34 20.81 -15.50
N VAL A 363 -21.24 20.60 -14.77
CA VAL A 363 -21.11 19.64 -13.65
C VAL A 363 -21.13 20.43 -12.35
N PHE A 364 -21.98 20.03 -11.40
CA PHE A 364 -22.10 20.66 -10.10
C PHE A 364 -21.57 19.74 -9.00
N PHE A 365 -20.74 20.30 -8.12
CA PHE A 365 -20.34 19.65 -6.86
C PHE A 365 -20.86 20.45 -5.67
N CYS A 366 -21.32 19.76 -4.64
CA CYS A 366 -21.68 20.33 -3.36
C CYS A 366 -20.93 19.61 -2.24
N VAL A 367 -20.26 20.34 -1.36
CA VAL A 367 -19.71 19.81 -0.11
C VAL A 367 -20.40 20.52 1.04
N GLU A 368 -21.24 19.79 1.76
CA GLU A 368 -22.03 20.27 2.90
C GLU A 368 -21.53 19.65 4.20
N ASP A 369 -21.36 20.46 5.24
CA ASP A 369 -21.06 20.02 6.60
C ASP A 369 -21.98 20.66 7.64
N ASN A 370 -22.08 20.02 8.80
CA ASN A 370 -22.77 20.55 9.99
C ASN A 370 -21.79 21.11 11.04
N GLY A 371 -20.69 21.70 10.58
CA GLY A 371 -19.65 22.26 11.44
C GLY A 371 -20.02 23.62 12.03
N THR A 372 -19.00 24.34 12.50
CA THR A 372 -19.15 25.65 13.16
C THR A 372 -19.66 26.78 12.27
N GLY A 373 -19.82 26.55 10.97
CA GLY A 373 -20.18 27.60 10.02
C GLY A 373 -19.08 28.65 9.82
N ILE A 374 -19.38 29.64 8.99
CA ILE A 374 -18.55 30.78 8.59
C ILE A 374 -19.40 32.04 8.70
N ASP A 375 -18.85 33.12 9.27
CA ASP A 375 -19.55 34.40 9.33
C ASP A 375 -19.67 35.03 7.94
N GLN A 376 -20.80 35.68 7.66
CA GLN A 376 -21.07 36.25 6.33
C GLN A 376 -20.03 37.29 5.89
N GLU A 377 -19.46 38.02 6.85
CA GLU A 377 -18.39 39.00 6.61
C GLU A 377 -17.08 38.35 6.13
N GLU A 378 -16.91 37.05 6.36
CA GLU A 378 -15.71 36.30 6.01
C GLU A 378 -15.81 35.59 4.65
N PHE A 379 -16.97 35.59 3.98
CA PHE A 379 -17.19 34.81 2.74
C PHE A 379 -16.23 35.18 1.60
N ASP A 380 -15.88 36.45 1.46
CA ASP A 380 -14.89 36.86 0.47
C ASP A 380 -13.45 36.66 0.97
N LEU A 381 -13.25 36.72 2.29
CA LEU A 381 -11.94 36.61 2.92
C LEU A 381 -11.41 35.18 2.92
N ILE A 382 -12.27 34.17 3.07
CA ILE A 382 -11.89 32.75 3.10
C ILE A 382 -11.19 32.27 1.81
N PHE A 383 -11.38 32.99 0.70
CA PHE A 383 -10.72 32.70 -0.57
C PHE A 383 -9.43 33.50 -0.79
N ASN A 384 -9.08 34.42 0.12
CA ASN A 384 -7.87 35.21 0.01
C ASN A 384 -6.64 34.38 0.46
N PRO A 385 -5.56 34.36 -0.34
CA PRO A 385 -4.34 33.65 0.03
C PRO A 385 -3.79 34.12 1.40
N GLY A 386 -3.50 33.16 2.28
CA GLY A 386 -2.93 33.45 3.60
C GLY A 386 -3.96 33.74 4.69
N TYR A 387 -5.24 33.83 4.34
CA TYR A 387 -6.31 33.99 5.33
C TYR A 387 -6.62 32.64 5.99
N SER A 388 -6.52 32.58 7.32
CA SER A 388 -6.86 31.39 8.11
C SER A 388 -7.23 31.79 9.54
N THR A 389 -8.36 31.27 10.01
CA THR A 389 -8.79 31.37 11.42
C THR A 389 -8.23 30.24 12.29
N LYS A 390 -7.52 29.27 11.67
CA LYS A 390 -7.04 28.04 12.29
C LYS A 390 -5.54 28.09 12.61
N PHE A 391 -5.18 27.50 13.75
CA PHE A 391 -3.79 27.29 14.19
C PHE A 391 -3.43 25.79 14.09
N SER A 392 -2.22 25.49 13.61
CA SER A 392 -1.68 24.14 13.61
C SER A 392 -1.46 23.66 15.05
N PRO A 393 -2.13 22.55 15.48
CA PRO A 393 -1.99 22.03 16.85
C PRO A 393 -0.56 21.59 17.20
N ARG A 394 0.25 21.29 16.17
CA ARG A 394 1.60 20.72 16.31
C ARG A 394 2.69 21.78 16.38
N THR A 395 2.42 23.00 15.88
CA THR A 395 3.43 24.07 15.75
C THR A 395 2.99 25.41 16.33
N GLY A 396 1.71 25.58 16.68
CA GLY A 396 1.14 26.85 17.15
C GLY A 396 1.12 27.96 16.09
N LYS A 397 1.54 27.68 14.85
CA LYS A 397 1.53 28.62 13.73
C LYS A 397 0.18 28.59 13.03
N ILE A 398 -0.28 29.74 12.55
CA ILE A 398 -1.46 29.85 11.70
C ILE A 398 -1.27 28.91 10.50
N SER A 399 -2.30 28.10 10.20
CA SER A 399 -2.33 27.27 9.00
C SER A 399 -2.14 28.18 7.77
N THR A 400 -1.50 27.69 6.71
CA THR A 400 -1.05 28.55 5.58
C THR A 400 -2.18 29.33 4.90
N GLY A 401 -3.45 28.97 5.09
CA GLY A 401 -4.59 29.71 4.54
C GLY A 401 -4.65 29.66 3.02
N LEU A 402 -4.04 28.62 2.43
CA LEU A 402 -3.92 28.49 0.99
C LEU A 402 -4.98 27.56 0.37
N GLY A 403 -5.48 26.56 1.11
CA GLY A 403 -6.34 25.51 0.55
C GLY A 403 -7.61 26.00 -0.18
N LEU A 404 -8.38 26.93 0.39
CA LEU A 404 -9.58 27.47 -0.27
C LEU A 404 -9.25 28.42 -1.42
N ALA A 405 -8.15 29.18 -1.31
CA ALA A 405 -7.65 29.97 -2.43
C ALA A 405 -7.28 29.07 -3.62
N HIS A 406 -6.67 27.89 -3.36
CA HIS A 406 -6.35 26.90 -4.39
C HIS A 406 -7.61 26.38 -5.09
N VAL A 407 -8.65 26.08 -4.30
CA VAL A 407 -9.93 25.61 -4.82
C VAL A 407 -10.52 26.66 -5.77
N LYS A 408 -10.57 27.93 -5.36
CA LYS A 408 -11.12 29.02 -6.17
C LYS A 408 -10.33 29.20 -7.47
N ASP A 409 -9.01 29.30 -7.39
CA ASP A 409 -8.17 29.50 -8.58
C ASP A 409 -8.34 28.36 -9.60
N TYR A 410 -8.45 27.10 -9.14
CA TYR A 410 -8.67 25.97 -10.05
C TYR A 410 -10.04 26.00 -10.72
N ILE A 411 -11.08 26.38 -9.98
CA ILE A 411 -12.43 26.47 -10.51
C ILE A 411 -12.51 27.58 -11.56
N GLU A 412 -11.92 28.74 -11.29
CA GLU A 412 -11.84 29.86 -12.23
C GLU A 412 -11.00 29.52 -13.47
N LEU A 413 -9.90 28.78 -13.32
CA LEU A 413 -9.08 28.30 -14.43
C LEU A 413 -9.88 27.43 -15.41
N PHE A 414 -10.85 26.66 -14.91
CA PHE A 414 -11.74 25.84 -15.72
C PHE A 414 -12.99 26.58 -16.23
N GLY A 415 -13.07 27.90 -16.01
CA GLY A 415 -14.21 28.74 -16.39
C GLY A 415 -15.44 28.51 -15.53
N GLY A 416 -15.28 27.91 -14.35
CA GLY A 416 -16.36 27.64 -13.40
C GLY A 416 -16.56 28.73 -12.36
N THR A 417 -17.45 28.46 -11.42
CA THR A 417 -17.75 29.33 -10.28
C THR A 417 -17.83 28.55 -8.97
N ILE A 418 -17.48 29.20 -7.86
CA ILE A 418 -17.65 28.69 -6.51
C ILE A 418 -18.48 29.66 -5.67
N ARG A 419 -19.45 29.14 -4.91
CA ARG A 419 -20.26 29.90 -3.96
C ARG A 419 -20.27 29.20 -2.61
N VAL A 420 -20.29 29.97 -1.53
CA VAL A 420 -20.48 29.47 -0.17
C VAL A 420 -21.85 29.89 0.37
N GLU A 421 -22.54 28.99 1.05
CA GLU A 421 -23.65 29.31 1.94
C GLU A 421 -23.31 28.76 3.33
N SER A 422 -23.45 29.57 4.37
CA SER A 422 -23.19 29.11 5.73
C SER A 422 -24.12 29.79 6.72
N ASN A 423 -24.44 29.06 7.79
CA ASN A 423 -25.10 29.60 8.96
C ASN A 423 -24.19 29.36 10.17
N PRO A 424 -23.64 30.42 10.80
CA PRO A 424 -22.75 30.30 11.95
C PRO A 424 -23.30 29.38 13.03
N GLY A 425 -22.49 28.43 13.46
CA GLY A 425 -22.81 27.41 14.45
C GLY A 425 -23.68 26.25 13.96
N ILE A 426 -24.08 26.22 12.68
CA ILE A 426 -25.04 25.23 12.15
C ILE A 426 -24.49 24.43 10.97
N CYS A 427 -24.06 25.09 9.90
CA CYS A 427 -23.61 24.39 8.69
C CYS A 427 -22.81 25.27 7.72
N THR A 428 -22.09 24.63 6.81
CA THR A 428 -21.43 25.26 5.65
C THR A 428 -21.69 24.43 4.41
N ARG A 429 -21.93 25.07 3.27
CA ARG A 429 -22.06 24.46 1.95
C ARG A 429 -21.20 25.19 0.94
N PHE A 430 -20.34 24.46 0.26
CA PHE A 430 -19.63 24.94 -0.92
C PHE A 430 -20.27 24.38 -2.17
N PHE A 431 -20.71 25.27 -3.06
CA PHE A 431 -21.27 24.94 -4.37
C PHE A 431 -20.24 25.27 -5.45
N ILE A 432 -19.93 24.29 -6.29
CA ILE A 432 -19.01 24.42 -7.42
C ILE A 432 -19.81 24.13 -8.68
N ALA A 433 -19.68 24.99 -9.69
CA ALA A 433 -20.19 24.77 -11.04
C ALA A 433 -19.03 24.81 -12.02
N LEU A 434 -18.86 23.77 -12.83
CA LEU A 434 -17.79 23.64 -13.82
C LEU A 434 -18.39 23.35 -15.20
N PRO A 435 -17.92 24.01 -16.28
CA PRO A 435 -18.33 23.66 -17.64
C PRO A 435 -18.05 22.18 -17.95
N ARG A 436 -19.03 21.48 -18.51
CA ARG A 436 -18.90 20.04 -18.83
C ARG A 436 -17.68 19.77 -19.71
N SER A 437 -17.44 20.63 -20.70
CA SER A 437 -16.33 20.52 -21.66
C SER A 437 -14.93 20.72 -21.06
N SER A 438 -14.81 21.30 -19.86
CA SER A 438 -13.52 21.48 -19.20
C SER A 438 -13.12 20.30 -18.31
N ILE A 439 -14.08 19.47 -17.92
CA ILE A 439 -13.89 18.37 -16.97
C ILE A 439 -14.09 16.99 -17.61
N ILE A 440 -15.11 16.83 -18.43
CA ILE A 440 -15.49 15.53 -18.98
C ILE A 440 -14.76 15.30 -20.30
N VAL A 441 -14.09 14.16 -20.39
CA VAL A 441 -13.58 13.65 -21.66
C VAL A 441 -14.74 12.93 -22.34
N GLU A 442 -15.27 13.50 -23.42
CA GLU A 442 -16.25 12.81 -24.25
C GLU A 442 -15.59 11.59 -24.88
N GLY A 443 -16.04 10.40 -24.50
CA GLY A 443 -15.58 9.18 -25.13
C GLY A 443 -15.95 9.20 -26.60
N ASN A 444 -14.96 9.07 -27.49
CA ASN A 444 -15.23 8.39 -28.76
C ASN A 444 -15.86 7.04 -28.39
N ASP A 445 -17.06 6.77 -28.89
CA ASP A 445 -17.80 5.52 -28.70
C ASP A 445 -16.86 4.30 -28.61
N MET A 446 -16.51 3.86 -27.41
CA MET A 446 -15.91 2.55 -27.14
C MET A 446 -17.01 1.48 -27.15
N ASN A 447 -17.80 1.51 -28.22
CA ASN A 447 -18.79 0.51 -28.60
C ASN A 447 -18.68 0.31 -30.12
N LYS A 448 -17.54 -0.21 -30.58
CA LYS A 448 -17.44 -1.01 -31.81
C LYS A 448 -16.42 -2.13 -31.65
#